data_AF-A0A2N0XQM0-F1
#
_entry.id   AF-A0A2N0XQM0-F1
#
_cell.length_a   1.000
_cell.length_b   1.000
_cell.length_c   1.000
_cell.angle_alpha   90.00
_cell.angle_beta   90.00
_cell.angle_gamma   90.00
#
_symmetry.space_group_name_H-M   'P 1'
#
loop_
_entity.id
_entity.type
_entity.pdbx_description
1 polymer ?
#
loop_
_entity_poly.entity_id
_entity_poly.type
_entity_poly.pdbx_seq_one_letter_code
_entity_poly.pdbx_strand_id
1 'polypeptide(L)'
;MSKDVVTVTTSELERDLFNVTGDKQFAAKQAKQFEIFYAGSVIDSIKYKRGMISKDDLLLSQHIRWEHNKGHSYRLAKNIIKKTGQCRPKNIAAHHIVSWKDIRAAKSRMRLSAFRIDIDSAENGVFLPRWNKHVPHPKMLEAYSHSGIHTSFYYLNVEHLLENTIAQDADREDIIEVLEDIGDDLKMGLFPITRKIRANEIAG
;
A
#
# COMPACT_ATOMS: atom_id res chain seq x y z
N MET A 1 26.04 19.18 11.17
CA MET A 1 24.99 20.17 10.86
C MET A 1 23.66 19.43 10.77
N SER A 2 22.77 19.65 11.75
CA SER A 2 21.39 19.18 11.68
C SER A 2 20.76 19.78 10.42
N LYS A 3 20.17 18.96 9.55
CA LYS A 3 19.41 19.48 8.42
C LYS A 3 17.96 19.60 8.91
N ASP A 4 17.51 20.83 9.10
CA ASP A 4 16.14 21.11 9.49
C ASP A 4 15.17 20.55 8.44
N VAL A 5 14.20 19.80 8.94
CA VAL A 5 13.20 19.10 8.13
C VAL A 5 12.02 20.08 7.99
N VAL A 6 11.79 20.67 6.81
CA VAL A 6 10.77 21.74 6.57
C VAL A 6 9.55 21.28 5.75
N THR A 7 8.33 21.40 6.30
CA THR A 7 7.10 20.88 5.66
C THR A 7 6.65 21.87 4.62
N VAL A 8 6.28 21.36 3.45
CA VAL A 8 5.88 22.13 2.28
C VAL A 8 4.55 21.57 1.82
N THR A 9 3.51 22.41 1.77
CA THR A 9 2.18 22.09 1.24
C THR A 9 2.21 21.86 -0.27
N THR A 10 1.21 21.19 -0.86
CA THR A 10 1.12 21.00 -2.32
C THR A 10 1.16 22.33 -3.07
N SER A 11 0.49 23.35 -2.55
CA SER A 11 0.48 24.70 -3.14
C SER A 11 1.86 25.38 -3.07
N GLU A 12 2.61 25.15 -1.99
CA GLU A 12 3.98 25.66 -1.87
C GLU A 12 4.93 24.91 -2.81
N LEU A 13 4.75 23.60 -2.97
CA LEU A 13 5.52 22.79 -3.91
C LEU A 13 5.23 23.16 -5.37
N GLU A 14 3.96 23.37 -5.74
CA GLU A 14 3.57 23.87 -7.06
C GLU A 14 4.21 25.24 -7.32
N ARG A 15 4.15 26.14 -6.34
CA ARG A 15 4.76 27.47 -6.46
C ARG A 15 6.27 27.39 -6.64
N ASP A 16 6.95 26.52 -5.89
CA ASP A 16 8.41 26.35 -5.99
C ASP A 16 8.80 25.74 -7.34
N LEU A 17 8.09 24.71 -7.79
CA LEU A 17 8.29 24.12 -9.11
C LEU A 17 8.05 25.16 -10.21
N PHE A 18 6.98 25.95 -10.12
CA PHE A 18 6.70 27.01 -11.07
C PHE A 18 7.80 28.07 -11.09
N ASN A 19 8.30 28.50 -9.93
CA ASN A 19 9.37 29.49 -9.84
C ASN A 19 10.68 29.00 -10.50
N VAL A 20 10.91 27.69 -10.51
CA VAL A 20 12.11 27.07 -11.12
C VAL A 20 11.91 26.79 -12.61
N THR A 21 10.74 26.31 -13.02
CA THR A 21 10.50 25.86 -14.39
C THR A 21 9.88 26.91 -15.29
N GLY A 22 9.20 27.92 -14.74
CA GLY A 22 8.36 28.86 -15.47
C GLY A 22 7.10 28.22 -16.09
N ASP A 23 6.89 26.92 -15.92
CA ASP A 23 5.79 26.15 -16.51
C ASP A 23 4.79 25.76 -15.43
N LYS A 24 3.64 26.45 -15.47
CA LYS A 24 2.56 26.27 -14.50
C LYS A 24 1.86 24.93 -14.65
N GLN A 25 1.69 24.42 -15.87
CA GLN A 25 1.02 23.13 -16.09
C GLN A 25 1.89 21.98 -15.61
N PHE A 26 3.20 22.04 -15.91
CA PHE A 26 4.16 21.08 -15.40
C PHE A 26 4.24 21.11 -13.87
N ALA A 27 4.35 22.30 -13.28
CA ALA A 27 4.44 22.47 -11.83
C ALA A 27 3.21 21.91 -11.11
N ALA A 28 2.00 22.23 -11.60
CA ALA A 28 0.76 21.70 -11.04
C ALA A 28 0.66 20.18 -11.19
N LYS A 29 0.98 19.62 -12.37
CA LYS A 29 0.98 18.17 -12.61
C LYS A 29 1.94 17.45 -11.66
N GLN A 30 3.15 17.98 -11.50
CA GLN A 30 4.16 17.39 -10.63
C GLN A 30 3.79 17.53 -9.16
N ALA A 31 3.32 18.69 -8.70
CA ALA A 31 2.91 18.86 -7.30
C ALA A 31 1.75 17.91 -6.93
N LYS A 32 0.81 17.69 -7.86
CA LYS A 32 -0.33 16.78 -7.70
C LYS A 32 0.07 15.33 -7.43
N GLN A 33 1.20 14.87 -7.96
CA GLN A 33 1.72 13.52 -7.70
C GLN A 33 2.12 13.28 -6.23
N PHE A 34 2.31 14.37 -5.46
CA PHE A 34 2.70 14.33 -4.06
C PHE A 34 1.54 14.61 -3.10
N GLU A 35 0.33 14.76 -3.62
CA GLU A 35 -0.89 14.92 -2.83
C GLU A 35 -1.25 13.63 -2.10
N ILE A 36 -1.51 13.74 -0.79
CA ILE A 36 -2.08 12.66 0.00
C ILE A 36 -3.58 12.89 0.12
N PHE A 37 -4.36 11.89 -0.25
CA PHE A 37 -5.81 11.93 -0.22
C PHE A 37 -6.37 11.13 0.97
N TYR A 38 -7.35 11.71 1.67
CA TYR A 38 -8.21 11.00 2.62
C TYR A 38 -9.66 11.42 2.41
N ALA A 39 -10.55 10.43 2.24
CA ALA A 39 -12.00 10.63 2.06
C ALA A 39 -12.38 11.66 0.95
N GLY A 40 -11.60 11.71 -0.14
CA GLY A 40 -11.86 12.63 -1.26
C GLY A 40 -11.28 14.04 -1.09
N SER A 41 -10.53 14.29 -0.03
CA SER A 41 -9.90 15.59 0.27
C SER A 41 -8.37 15.45 0.35
N VAL A 42 -7.64 16.45 -0.15
CA VAL A 42 -6.18 16.54 0.02
C VAL A 42 -5.88 16.91 1.47
N ILE A 43 -5.13 16.07 2.18
CA ILE A 43 -4.87 16.26 3.62
C ILE A 43 -3.42 16.61 3.97
N ASP A 44 -2.43 16.32 3.11
CA ASP A 44 -1.03 16.76 3.29
C ASP A 44 -0.15 16.50 2.05
N SER A 45 1.11 16.94 2.08
CA SER A 45 2.17 16.66 1.10
C SER A 45 3.47 16.19 1.75
N ILE A 46 4.18 15.28 1.07
CA ILE A 46 5.36 14.56 1.60
C ILE A 46 6.63 15.40 1.45
N LYS A 47 7.44 15.48 2.52
CA LYS A 47 8.81 16.00 2.47
C LYS A 47 9.79 14.98 1.89
N TYR A 48 10.70 15.43 1.01
CA TYR A 48 11.83 14.64 0.54
C TYR A 48 13.16 15.19 1.03
N LYS A 49 14.08 14.27 1.31
CA LYS A 49 15.52 14.50 1.22
C LYS A 49 16.16 13.38 0.40
N ARG A 50 17.05 13.76 -0.50
CA ARG A 50 17.66 12.87 -1.49
C ARG A 50 18.49 11.76 -0.82
N GLY A 51 18.20 10.50 -1.16
CA GLY A 51 19.02 9.32 -0.88
C GLY A 51 18.77 8.64 0.47
N MET A 52 18.11 7.47 0.42
CA MET A 52 17.83 6.53 1.53
C MET A 52 16.91 7.07 2.64
N ILE A 53 15.70 6.49 2.68
CA ILE A 53 14.62 6.79 3.62
C ILE A 53 15.15 6.87 5.05
N SER A 54 14.97 8.04 5.67
CA SER A 54 15.42 8.30 7.03
C SER A 54 14.38 7.84 8.06
N LYS A 55 14.81 7.67 9.32
CA LYS A 55 13.91 7.39 10.46
C LYS A 55 12.81 8.46 10.61
N ASP A 56 13.06 9.68 10.16
CA ASP A 56 12.13 10.79 10.25
C ASP A 56 11.05 10.72 9.15
N ASP A 57 11.41 10.22 7.95
CA ASP A 57 10.44 9.92 6.89
C ASP A 57 9.51 8.76 7.29
N LEU A 58 10.02 7.79 8.07
CA LEU A 58 9.21 6.72 8.66
C LEU A 58 8.25 7.23 9.74
N LEU A 59 8.59 8.29 10.47
CA LEU A 59 7.71 8.94 11.45
C LEU A 59 6.69 9.84 10.75
N LEU A 60 7.06 10.51 9.65
CA LEU A 60 6.16 11.33 8.84
C LEU A 60 5.12 10.47 8.08
N SER A 61 5.51 9.30 7.58
CA SER A 61 4.58 8.30 7.02
C SER A 61 3.54 7.80 8.04
N GLN A 62 3.88 7.77 9.33
CA GLN A 62 2.93 7.47 10.41
C GLN A 62 2.01 8.67 10.75
N HIS A 63 2.33 9.86 10.23
CA HIS A 63 1.57 11.10 10.43
C HIS A 63 0.77 11.53 9.20
N ILE A 64 0.93 10.85 8.06
CA ILE A 64 -0.14 10.71 7.08
C ILE A 64 -1.32 10.09 7.84
N ARG A 65 -2.26 10.94 8.26
CA ARG A 65 -3.41 10.56 9.09
C ARG A 65 -4.37 9.68 8.29
N TRP A 66 -4.02 8.42 8.10
CA TRP A 66 -5.02 7.38 8.30
C TRP A 66 -5.38 7.52 9.77
N GLU A 67 -6.50 8.18 10.08
CA GLU A 67 -6.94 8.33 11.46
C GLU A 67 -6.72 7.02 12.19
N HIS A 68 -5.97 7.07 13.31
CA HIS A 68 -5.53 5.95 14.12
C HIS A 68 -6.75 5.22 14.70
N ASN A 69 -7.48 4.56 13.83
CA ASN A 69 -8.78 4.01 14.09
C ASN A 69 -8.53 2.59 14.54
N LYS A 70 -8.75 2.37 15.84
CA LYS A 70 -8.90 1.01 16.36
C LYS A 70 -9.86 0.26 15.43
N GLY A 71 -9.42 -0.88 14.90
CA GLY A 71 -10.25 -1.71 14.03
C GLY A 71 -10.00 -1.63 12.52
N HIS A 72 -8.80 -1.27 12.06
CA HIS A 72 -8.41 -1.40 10.63
C HIS A 72 -8.83 -2.73 10.00
N SER A 73 -8.47 -3.87 10.59
CA SER A 73 -8.88 -5.19 10.04
C SER A 73 -10.40 -5.42 10.05
N TYR A 74 -11.15 -4.70 10.89
CA TYR A 74 -12.62 -4.74 10.89
C TYR A 74 -13.20 -3.85 9.77
N ARG A 75 -12.63 -2.66 9.56
CA ARG A 75 -13.01 -1.75 8.46
C ARG A 75 -12.70 -2.37 7.11
N LEU A 76 -11.48 -2.89 6.96
CA LEU A 76 -11.07 -3.67 5.79
C LEU A 76 -12.06 -4.81 5.51
N ALA A 77 -12.40 -5.61 6.53
CA ALA A 77 -13.36 -6.69 6.37
C ALA A 77 -14.73 -6.18 5.89
N LYS A 78 -15.24 -5.07 6.43
CA LYS A 78 -16.49 -4.45 5.97
C LYS A 78 -16.40 -4.00 4.51
N ASN A 79 -15.28 -3.40 4.12
CA ASN A 79 -15.08 -2.90 2.77
C ASN A 79 -14.99 -4.06 1.75
N ILE A 80 -14.26 -5.13 2.07
CA ILE A 80 -14.23 -6.35 1.23
C ILE A 80 -15.65 -6.93 1.08
N ILE A 81 -16.40 -7.08 2.17
CA ILE A 81 -17.77 -7.62 2.14
C ILE A 81 -18.67 -6.72 1.27
N LYS A 82 -18.57 -5.40 1.43
CA LYS A 82 -19.36 -4.44 0.66
C LYS A 82 -19.04 -4.49 -0.85
N LYS A 83 -17.77 -4.66 -1.22
CA LYS A 83 -17.33 -4.73 -2.63
C LYS A 83 -17.71 -6.06 -3.28
N THR A 84 -17.50 -7.17 -2.59
CA THR A 84 -17.58 -8.53 -3.17
C THR A 84 -18.90 -9.24 -2.91
N GLY A 85 -19.70 -8.78 -1.94
CA GLY A 85 -20.87 -9.49 -1.44
C GLY A 85 -20.54 -10.77 -0.64
N GLN A 86 -19.26 -11.10 -0.43
CA GLN A 86 -18.86 -12.34 0.24
C GLN A 86 -19.08 -12.24 1.74
N CYS A 87 -19.70 -13.27 2.35
CA CYS A 87 -19.73 -13.41 3.80
C CYS A 87 -18.39 -13.93 4.31
N ARG A 88 -17.82 -13.29 5.35
CA ARG A 88 -16.59 -13.76 6.00
C ARG A 88 -16.83 -15.12 6.69
N PRO A 89 -16.19 -16.23 6.23
CA PRO A 89 -16.37 -17.54 6.85
C PRO A 89 -15.80 -17.60 8.28
N LYS A 90 -16.19 -18.63 9.05
CA LYS A 90 -15.56 -18.92 10.35
C LYS A 90 -14.06 -19.14 10.15
N ASN A 91 -13.26 -18.77 11.15
CA ASN A 91 -11.80 -18.96 11.16
C ASN A 91 -11.01 -18.18 10.10
N ILE A 92 -11.64 -17.21 9.44
CA ILE A 92 -11.02 -16.29 8.47
C ILE A 92 -10.87 -14.89 9.07
N ALA A 93 -9.82 -14.18 8.68
CA ALA A 93 -9.59 -12.77 9.01
C ALA A 93 -9.26 -11.98 7.74
N ALA A 94 -9.65 -10.69 7.70
CA ALA A 94 -9.17 -9.78 6.68
C ALA A 94 -7.68 -9.52 6.92
N HIS A 95 -6.91 -9.57 5.86
CA HIS A 95 -5.50 -9.28 5.83
C HIS A 95 -5.26 -8.10 4.88
N HIS A 96 -4.49 -7.14 5.35
CA HIS A 96 -4.01 -6.02 4.56
C HIS A 96 -2.82 -6.48 3.72
N ILE A 97 -2.92 -6.42 2.40
CA ILE A 97 -1.83 -6.78 1.50
C ILE A 97 -0.63 -5.86 1.79
N VAL A 98 -0.84 -4.56 1.65
CA VAL A 98 0.03 -3.54 2.22
C VAL A 98 -0.37 -3.30 3.67
N SER A 99 0.45 -3.81 4.59
CA SER A 99 0.17 -3.71 6.03
C SER A 99 0.12 -2.26 6.53
N TRP A 100 -0.92 -1.96 7.31
CA TRP A 100 -1.06 -0.71 8.06
C TRP A 100 0.12 -0.43 9.00
N LYS A 101 0.52 -1.40 9.83
CA LYS A 101 1.41 -1.16 10.99
C LYS A 101 2.86 -1.57 10.75
N ASP A 102 3.11 -2.60 9.94
CA ASP A 102 4.46 -3.13 9.79
C ASP A 102 5.38 -2.10 9.13
N ILE A 103 6.57 -1.91 9.70
CA ILE A 103 7.53 -0.91 9.21
C ILE A 103 8.04 -1.26 7.81
N ARG A 104 8.11 -2.55 7.47
CA ARG A 104 8.54 -3.04 6.15
C ARG A 104 7.56 -2.67 5.05
N ALA A 105 6.30 -2.38 5.39
CA ALA A 105 5.28 -1.92 4.45
C ALA A 105 5.26 -0.40 4.26
N ALA A 106 6.14 0.38 4.93
CA ALA A 106 6.07 1.84 4.90
C ALA A 106 6.12 2.43 3.49
N LYS A 107 7.03 1.94 2.64
CA LYS A 107 7.12 2.42 1.27
C LYS A 107 5.92 2.01 0.42
N SER A 108 5.42 0.78 0.59
CA SER A 108 4.21 0.33 -0.10
C SER A 108 2.99 1.18 0.31
N ARG A 109 2.88 1.62 1.57
CA ARG A 109 1.84 2.57 2.00
C ARG A 109 1.95 3.91 1.30
N MET A 110 3.17 4.45 1.13
CA MET A 110 3.39 5.69 0.38
C MET A 110 2.95 5.53 -1.08
N ARG A 111 3.25 4.39 -1.70
CA ARG A 111 2.80 4.06 -3.06
C ARG A 111 1.27 4.02 -3.14
N LEU A 112 0.57 3.30 -2.25
CA LEU A 112 -0.90 3.29 -2.25
C LEU A 112 -1.51 4.70 -2.13
N SER A 113 -0.93 5.55 -1.27
CA SER A 113 -1.39 6.93 -1.13
C SER A 113 -1.28 7.74 -2.43
N ALA A 114 -0.19 7.57 -3.19
CA ALA A 114 0.02 8.26 -4.47
C ALA A 114 -1.07 7.91 -5.50
N PHE A 115 -1.61 6.69 -5.42
CA PHE A 115 -2.69 6.19 -6.28
C PHE A 115 -4.08 6.29 -5.65
N ARG A 116 -4.22 7.01 -4.53
CA ARG A 116 -5.51 7.23 -3.85
C ARG A 116 -6.20 5.93 -3.44
N ILE A 117 -5.41 4.95 -2.99
CA ILE A 117 -5.90 3.68 -2.45
C ILE A 117 -5.83 3.78 -0.93
N ASP A 118 -6.99 3.72 -0.28
CA ASP A 118 -7.10 3.78 1.18
C ASP A 118 -6.50 2.53 1.83
N ILE A 119 -5.84 2.68 2.98
CA ILE A 119 -5.24 1.51 3.66
C ILE A 119 -6.27 0.45 3.99
N ASP A 120 -7.50 0.82 4.34
CA ASP A 120 -8.62 -0.07 4.63
C ASP A 120 -9.50 -0.32 3.39
N SER A 121 -9.11 0.12 2.19
CA SER A 121 -9.86 -0.14 0.96
C SER A 121 -9.96 -1.65 0.68
N ALA A 122 -11.02 -2.06 -0.02
CA ALA A 122 -11.23 -3.47 -0.31
C ALA A 122 -10.14 -4.04 -1.22
N GLU A 123 -9.57 -3.21 -2.10
CA GLU A 123 -8.49 -3.51 -3.03
C GLU A 123 -7.21 -3.92 -2.28
N ASN A 124 -6.91 -3.29 -1.15
CA ASN A 124 -5.76 -3.64 -0.31
C ASN A 124 -6.05 -4.85 0.62
N GLY A 125 -7.10 -5.61 0.35
CA GLY A 125 -7.68 -6.55 1.30
C GLY A 125 -7.91 -7.94 0.74
N VAL A 126 -7.53 -8.95 1.51
CA VAL A 126 -7.86 -10.35 1.22
C VAL A 126 -8.33 -11.08 2.48
N PHE A 127 -9.24 -12.03 2.32
CA PHE A 127 -9.66 -12.93 3.39
C PHE A 127 -8.79 -14.18 3.44
N LEU A 128 -8.12 -14.42 4.58
CA LEU A 128 -7.23 -15.57 4.77
C LEU A 128 -7.53 -16.34 6.06
N PRO A 129 -7.18 -17.65 6.12
CA PRO A 129 -7.22 -18.44 7.35
C PRO A 129 -6.48 -17.74 8.49
N ARG A 130 -7.17 -17.48 9.60
CA ARG A 130 -6.67 -16.57 10.63
C ARG A 130 -5.35 -17.02 11.27
N TRP A 131 -5.16 -18.33 11.45
CA TRP A 131 -4.03 -18.92 12.17
C TRP A 131 -3.48 -20.12 11.41
N ASN A 132 -2.22 -20.50 11.64
CA ASN A 132 -1.63 -21.72 11.04
C ASN A 132 -2.48 -22.97 11.30
N LYS A 133 -3.07 -23.12 12.49
CA LYS A 133 -3.98 -24.23 12.81
C LYS A 133 -5.30 -24.27 12.02
N HIS A 134 -5.58 -23.24 11.22
CA HIS A 134 -6.76 -23.17 10.34
C HIS A 134 -6.40 -23.46 8.87
N VAL A 135 -5.15 -23.85 8.58
CA VAL A 135 -4.69 -24.31 7.28
C VAL A 135 -4.47 -25.83 7.36
N PRO A 136 -4.96 -26.64 6.39
CA PRO A 136 -5.77 -26.22 5.25
C PRO A 136 -7.17 -25.76 5.69
N HIS A 137 -7.72 -24.74 5.02
CA HIS A 137 -9.08 -24.26 5.28
C HIS A 137 -10.06 -24.90 4.27
N PRO A 138 -11.26 -25.37 4.68
CA PRO A 138 -12.15 -26.12 3.79
C PRO A 138 -12.60 -25.40 2.51
N LYS A 139 -12.58 -24.06 2.51
CA LYS A 139 -12.93 -23.22 1.34
C LYS A 139 -11.74 -22.62 0.61
N MET A 140 -10.54 -22.80 1.15
CA MET A 140 -9.28 -22.19 0.68
C MET A 140 -8.14 -23.14 1.07
N LEU A 141 -8.06 -24.27 0.36
CA LEU A 141 -7.21 -25.41 0.76
C LEU A 141 -5.72 -25.04 0.78
N GLU A 142 -5.30 -24.30 -0.26
CA GLU A 142 -3.90 -23.92 -0.48
C GLU A 142 -3.54 -22.55 0.14
N ALA A 143 -4.51 -21.84 0.74
CA ALA A 143 -4.26 -20.50 1.24
C ALA A 143 -3.24 -20.47 2.36
N TYR A 144 -2.37 -19.46 2.32
CA TYR A 144 -1.54 -19.15 3.46
C TYR A 144 -2.37 -18.66 4.65
N SER A 145 -1.87 -18.89 5.87
CA SER A 145 -2.49 -18.31 7.05
C SER A 145 -2.11 -16.83 7.20
N HIS A 146 -3.06 -15.99 7.62
CA HIS A 146 -2.82 -14.59 7.97
C HIS A 146 -1.62 -14.46 8.91
N SER A 147 -1.56 -15.27 9.98
CA SER A 147 -0.45 -15.19 10.94
C SER A 147 0.92 -15.57 10.37
N GLY A 148 0.95 -16.36 9.28
CA GLY A 148 2.18 -16.92 8.72
C GLY A 148 2.83 -16.07 7.63
N ILE A 149 2.09 -15.15 6.99
CA ILE A 149 2.58 -14.43 5.80
C ILE A 149 3.41 -13.18 6.08
N HIS A 150 3.50 -12.71 7.32
CA HIS A 150 4.20 -11.46 7.69
C HIS A 150 5.75 -11.59 7.68
N THR A 151 6.30 -12.14 6.61
CA THR A 151 7.74 -12.37 6.41
C THR A 151 8.40 -11.16 5.75
N SER A 152 9.73 -11.06 5.82
CA SER A 152 10.46 -9.99 5.13
C SER A 152 10.39 -10.12 3.60
N PHE A 153 10.34 -11.35 3.07
CA PHE A 153 10.20 -11.59 1.63
C PHE A 153 8.83 -11.19 1.11
N TYR A 154 7.77 -11.47 1.87
CA TYR A 154 6.42 -11.02 1.53
C TYR A 154 6.38 -9.50 1.32
N TYR A 155 6.83 -8.72 2.31
CA TYR A 155 6.85 -7.26 2.20
C TYR A 155 7.73 -6.76 1.06
N LEU A 156 8.89 -7.38 0.86
CA LEU A 156 9.80 -7.04 -0.23
C LEU A 156 9.17 -7.28 -1.59
N ASN A 157 8.46 -8.40 -1.76
CA ASN A 157 7.84 -8.78 -3.03
C ASN A 157 6.61 -7.92 -3.35
N VAL A 158 5.78 -7.60 -2.34
CA VAL A 158 4.68 -6.64 -2.50
C VAL A 158 5.24 -5.26 -2.91
N GLU A 159 6.31 -4.80 -2.26
CA GLU A 159 6.96 -3.54 -2.64
C GLU A 159 7.47 -3.58 -4.08
N HIS A 160 8.12 -4.69 -4.48
CA HIS A 160 8.72 -4.85 -5.79
C HIS A 160 7.69 -4.82 -6.92
N LEU A 161 6.55 -5.51 -6.76
CA LEU A 161 5.49 -5.51 -7.76
C LEU A 161 4.90 -4.11 -7.92
N LEU A 162 4.55 -3.45 -6.81
CA LEU A 162 4.06 -2.07 -6.86
C LEU A 162 5.07 -1.13 -7.52
N GLU A 163 6.36 -1.23 -7.18
CA GLU A 163 7.40 -0.39 -7.78
C GLU A 163 7.57 -0.61 -9.29
N ASN A 164 7.59 -1.87 -9.73
CA ASN A 164 7.74 -2.21 -11.15
C ASN A 164 6.53 -1.77 -11.98
N THR A 165 5.32 -1.90 -11.44
CA THR A 165 4.10 -1.45 -12.11
C THR A 165 4.11 0.07 -12.25
N ILE A 166 4.45 0.81 -11.18
CA ILE A 166 4.59 2.28 -11.22
C ILE A 166 5.65 2.72 -12.24
N ALA A 167 6.77 1.99 -12.35
CA ALA A 167 7.83 2.31 -13.29
C ALA A 167 7.39 2.17 -14.77
N GLN A 168 6.26 1.52 -15.04
CA GLN A 168 5.66 1.35 -16.37
C GLN A 168 4.56 2.37 -16.67
N ASP A 169 4.61 3.54 -16.02
CA ASP A 169 3.62 4.63 -16.18
C ASP A 169 2.19 4.21 -15.79
N ALA A 170 2.10 3.33 -14.78
CA ALA A 170 0.83 2.80 -14.29
C ALA A 170 -0.12 3.89 -13.79
N ASP A 171 -1.41 3.64 -13.97
CA ASP A 171 -2.49 4.39 -13.35
C ASP A 171 -3.00 3.70 -12.07
N ARG A 172 -4.13 4.18 -11.55
CA ARG A 172 -4.71 3.66 -10.31
C ARG A 172 -5.25 2.24 -10.48
N GLU A 173 -5.83 1.94 -11.62
CA GLU A 173 -6.47 0.67 -11.91
C GLU A 173 -5.41 -0.43 -12.03
N ASP A 174 -4.25 -0.13 -12.63
CA ASP A 174 -3.10 -1.05 -12.67
C ASP A 174 -2.61 -1.45 -11.27
N ILE A 175 -2.58 -0.50 -10.33
CA ILE A 175 -2.17 -0.78 -8.94
C ILE A 175 -3.22 -1.62 -8.21
N ILE A 176 -4.50 -1.44 -8.54
CA ILE A 176 -5.57 -2.28 -8.00
C ILE A 176 -5.45 -3.70 -8.51
N GLU A 177 -5.21 -3.89 -9.80
CA GLU A 177 -5.02 -5.21 -10.42
C GLU A 177 -3.87 -5.96 -9.74
N VAL A 178 -2.71 -5.31 -9.55
CA VAL A 178 -1.58 -5.89 -8.81
C VAL A 178 -1.97 -6.32 -7.38
N LEU A 179 -2.75 -5.51 -6.66
CA LEU A 179 -3.19 -5.89 -5.31
C LEU A 179 -4.16 -7.08 -5.36
N GLU A 180 -5.09 -7.11 -6.31
CA GLU A 180 -6.06 -8.19 -6.48
C GLU A 180 -5.34 -9.50 -6.85
N ASP A 181 -4.36 -9.48 -7.75
CA ASP A 181 -3.52 -10.62 -8.12
C ASP A 181 -2.72 -11.17 -6.93
N ILE A 182 -2.08 -10.28 -6.16
CA ILE A 182 -1.40 -10.69 -4.91
C ILE A 182 -2.41 -11.35 -3.97
N GLY A 183 -3.62 -10.80 -3.83
CA GLY A 183 -4.68 -11.37 -3.01
C GLY A 183 -5.09 -12.78 -3.47
N ASP A 184 -5.22 -12.99 -4.77
CA ASP A 184 -5.55 -14.27 -5.37
C ASP A 184 -4.43 -15.29 -5.18
N ASP A 185 -3.19 -14.91 -5.44
CA ASP A 185 -2.02 -15.74 -5.19
C ASP A 185 -1.87 -16.14 -3.71
N LEU A 186 -2.22 -15.25 -2.78
CA LEU A 186 -2.22 -15.57 -1.34
C LEU A 186 -3.30 -16.62 -0.99
N LYS A 187 -4.48 -16.57 -1.64
CA LYS A 187 -5.54 -17.57 -1.47
C LYS A 187 -5.17 -18.92 -2.10
N MET A 188 -4.30 -18.91 -3.11
CA MET A 188 -3.84 -20.11 -3.80
C MET A 188 -2.49 -20.64 -3.28
N GLY A 189 -1.86 -19.96 -2.32
CA GLY A 189 -0.55 -20.37 -1.80
C GLY A 189 0.60 -20.16 -2.80
N LEU A 190 0.39 -19.34 -3.82
CA LEU A 190 1.34 -19.11 -4.92
C LEU A 190 2.25 -17.92 -4.67
N PHE A 191 1.79 -16.91 -3.92
CA PHE A 191 2.57 -15.71 -3.68
C PHE A 191 3.87 -16.04 -2.94
N PRO A 192 5.07 -15.64 -3.42
CA PRO A 192 6.31 -16.00 -2.75
C PRO A 192 6.46 -15.26 -1.41
N ILE A 193 6.33 -15.98 -0.29
CA ILE A 193 6.50 -15.42 1.06
C ILE A 193 7.83 -15.80 1.74
N THR A 194 8.61 -16.73 1.19
CA THR A 194 9.89 -17.18 1.78
C THR A 194 11.09 -16.95 0.88
N ARG A 195 10.88 -16.38 -0.31
CA ARG A 195 11.90 -16.09 -1.31
C ARG A 195 11.53 -14.84 -2.09
N LYS A 196 12.50 -14.28 -2.82
CA LYS A 196 12.22 -13.20 -3.78
C LYS A 196 11.44 -13.73 -4.99
N ILE A 197 10.57 -12.89 -5.55
CA ILE A 197 10.02 -13.07 -6.90
C ILE A 197 11.18 -13.04 -7.90
N ARG A 198 11.12 -13.93 -8.89
CA ARG A 198 12.09 -13.97 -9.99
C ARG A 198 11.57 -13.12 -11.16
N ALA A 199 12.47 -12.59 -11.98
CA ALA A 199 12.10 -11.72 -13.10
C ALA A 199 11.12 -12.35 -14.11
N ASN A 200 11.10 -13.68 -14.23
CA ASN A 200 10.20 -14.42 -15.12
C ASN A 200 8.81 -14.70 -14.51
N GLU A 201 8.57 -14.32 -13.26
CA GLU A 201 7.28 -14.50 -12.56
C GLU A 201 6.48 -13.18 -12.51
N ILE A 202 6.94 -12.11 -13.17
CA ILE A 202 6.36 -10.74 -13.12
C ILE A 202 5.53 -10.42 -14.37
N ALA A 203 5.58 -11.26 -15.41
CA ALA A 203 5.02 -10.99 -16.74
C ALA A 203 3.91 -11.98 -17.15
N GLY A 204 3.13 -12.45 -16.19
CA GLY A 204 1.97 -13.33 -16.41
C GLY A 204 0.70 -12.51 -16.49
#